data_AF-A0A2H0ZBL3-F1
#
_entry.id   AF-A0A2H0ZBL3-F1
#
_cell.length_a   1.000
_cell.length_b   1.000
_cell.length_c   1.000
_cell.angle_alpha   90.00
_cell.angle_beta   90.00
_cell.angle_gamma   90.00
#
_symmetry.space_group_name_H-M   'P 1'
#
loop_
_entity.id
_entity.type
_entity.pdbx_description
1 polymer ?
#
loop_
_entity_poly.entity_id
_entity_poly.type
_entity_poly.pdbx_seq_one_letter_code
_entity_poly.pdbx_strand_id
1 'polypeptide(L)'
;MHNYKPKDGCVPNEEAAVKIAVAVWIPIYGEEQIEKEKPYKATLKNGIWHVNGSLPEVMVGGVAEAEISKEDGRILRISHGK
;
A
#
# COMPACT_ATOMS: atom_id res chain seq x y z
N MET A 1 -24.66 17.72 4.92
CA MET A 1 -23.59 16.98 4.22
C MET A 1 -23.84 15.50 4.45
N HIS A 2 -24.03 14.70 3.40
CA HIS A 2 -24.14 13.24 3.53
C HIS A 2 -22.73 12.65 3.44
N ASN A 3 -22.19 12.18 4.56
CA ASN A 3 -20.95 11.41 4.57
C ASN A 3 -21.30 9.94 4.79
N TYR A 4 -21.03 9.10 3.79
CA TYR A 4 -21.24 7.66 3.88
C TYR A 4 -19.97 7.02 4.42
N LYS A 5 -20.02 6.45 5.63
CA LYS A 5 -18.94 5.65 6.20
C LYS A 5 -19.25 4.17 5.94
N PRO A 6 -18.47 3.46 5.11
CA PRO A 6 -18.66 2.02 4.92
C PRO A 6 -18.48 1.27 6.24
N LYS A 7 -19.29 0.23 6.47
CA LYS A 7 -19.24 -0.57 7.72
C LYS A 7 -17.86 -1.23 7.91
N ASP A 8 -17.26 -1.67 6.83
CA ASP A 8 -15.95 -2.33 6.84
C ASP A 8 -14.77 -1.35 6.72
N GLY A 9 -15.02 -0.04 6.72
CA GLY A 9 -14.05 1.02 6.47
C GLY A 9 -13.88 1.34 4.99
N CYS A 10 -13.29 2.49 4.69
CA CYS A 10 -13.04 2.92 3.31
C CYS A 10 -12.07 2.01 2.55
N VAL A 11 -11.22 1.26 3.26
CA VAL A 11 -10.28 0.28 2.69
C VAL A 11 -10.63 -1.11 3.22
N PRO A 12 -11.68 -1.76 2.68
CA PRO A 12 -12.29 -2.93 3.32
C PRO A 12 -11.44 -4.20 3.20
N ASN A 13 -10.53 -4.28 2.23
CA ASN A 13 -9.78 -5.50 1.92
C ASN A 13 -8.36 -5.19 1.40
N GLU A 14 -7.56 -6.25 1.26
CA GLU A 14 -6.18 -6.19 0.78
C GLU A 14 -6.07 -5.58 -0.62
N GLU A 15 -6.96 -5.94 -1.54
CA GLU A 15 -6.94 -5.42 -2.91
C GLU A 15 -7.11 -3.88 -2.94
N ALA A 16 -8.03 -3.35 -2.13
CA ALA A 16 -8.22 -1.90 -2.00
C ALA A 16 -6.97 -1.22 -1.43
N ALA A 17 -6.35 -1.81 -0.40
CA ALA A 17 -5.13 -1.28 0.20
C ALA A 17 -3.97 -1.25 -0.81
N VAL A 18 -3.79 -2.34 -1.57
CA VAL A 18 -2.78 -2.43 -2.63
C VAL A 18 -3.01 -1.37 -3.71
N LYS A 19 -4.26 -1.19 -4.19
CA LYS A 19 -4.56 -0.18 -5.20
C LYS A 19 -4.24 1.24 -4.73
N ILE A 20 -4.56 1.56 -3.47
CA ILE A 20 -4.22 2.87 -2.88
C ILE A 20 -2.71 3.04 -2.79
N ALA A 21 -1.99 2.04 -2.28
CA ALA A 21 -0.53 2.09 -2.16
C ALA A 21 0.15 2.31 -3.52
N VAL A 22 -0.24 1.52 -4.54
CA VAL A 22 0.32 1.64 -5.90
C VAL A 22 0.03 3.01 -6.51
N ALA A 23 -1.20 3.53 -6.36
CA ALA A 23 -1.55 4.86 -6.85
C ALA A 23 -0.71 5.98 -6.21
N VAL A 24 -0.27 5.78 -4.96
CA VAL A 24 0.61 6.72 -4.24
C VAL A 24 2.08 6.51 -4.60
N TRP A 25 2.52 5.27 -4.83
CA TRP A 25 3.91 4.95 -5.14
C TRP A 25 4.33 5.34 -6.57
N ILE A 26 3.47 5.13 -7.58
CA ILE A 26 3.77 5.44 -8.99
C ILE A 26 4.30 6.87 -9.18
N PRO A 27 3.65 7.93 -8.65
CA PRO A 27 4.16 9.30 -8.83
C PRO A 27 5.46 9.60 -8.06
N ILE A 28 5.83 8.77 -7.08
CA ILE A 28 7.04 8.96 -6.25
C ILE A 28 8.24 8.22 -6.85
N TYR A 29 8.04 6.95 -7.21
CA TYR A 29 9.12 6.03 -7.58
C TYR A 29 9.13 5.67 -9.07
N GLY A 30 8.08 6.02 -9.81
CA GLY A 30 7.92 5.68 -11.21
C GLY A 30 7.22 4.34 -11.42
N GLU A 31 6.40 4.27 -12.47
CA GLU A 31 5.60 3.08 -12.81
C GLU A 31 6.49 1.85 -13.06
N GLU A 32 7.55 1.99 -13.86
CA GLU A 32 8.43 0.87 -14.21
C GLU A 32 9.08 0.23 -12.97
N GLN A 33 9.47 1.02 -11.98
CA GLN A 33 10.05 0.49 -10.74
C GLN A 33 9.01 -0.27 -9.94
N ILE A 34 7.84 0.34 -9.74
CA ILE A 34 6.77 -0.24 -8.94
C ILE A 34 6.25 -1.54 -9.56
N GLU A 35 6.09 -1.60 -10.89
CA GLU A 35 5.68 -2.84 -11.56
C GLU A 35 6.63 -4.02 -11.34
N LYS A 36 7.94 -3.78 -11.22
CA LYS A 36 8.94 -4.83 -10.93
C LYS A 36 8.86 -5.39 -9.52
N GLU A 37 8.19 -4.68 -8.61
CA GLU A 37 8.02 -5.08 -7.22
C GLU A 37 6.75 -5.92 -6.99
N LYS A 38 6.07 -6.36 -8.05
CA LYS A 38 4.97 -7.33 -7.94
C LYS A 38 5.51 -8.73 -7.53
N PRO A 39 4.72 -9.55 -6.82
CA PRO A 39 3.38 -9.26 -6.32
C PRO A 39 3.42 -8.37 -5.07
N TYR A 40 2.43 -7.50 -4.94
CA TYR A 40 2.21 -6.76 -3.69
C TYR A 40 1.43 -7.62 -2.70
N LYS A 41 1.69 -7.42 -1.42
CA LYS A 41 0.91 -8.02 -0.33
C LYS A 41 0.46 -6.93 0.63
N ALA A 42 -0.75 -7.08 1.18
CA ALA A 42 -1.21 -6.24 2.28
C ALA A 42 -1.65 -7.08 3.48
N THR A 43 -1.18 -6.71 4.66
CA THR A 43 -1.60 -7.33 5.92
C THR A 43 -2.26 -6.30 6.81
N LEU A 44 -3.36 -6.68 7.45
CA LEU A 44 -4.10 -5.80 8.36
C LEU A 44 -3.66 -6.06 9.79
N LYS A 45 -3.16 -5.02 10.47
CA LYS A 45 -2.83 -5.06 11.89
C LYS A 45 -3.32 -3.79 12.58
N ASN A 46 -4.09 -3.94 13.65
CA ASN A 46 -4.56 -2.82 14.47
C ASN A 46 -5.27 -1.70 13.66
N GLY A 47 -6.05 -2.08 12.64
CA GLY A 47 -6.75 -1.10 11.78
C GLY A 47 -5.87 -0.40 10.75
N ILE A 48 -4.61 -0.82 10.60
CA ILE A 48 -3.66 -0.30 9.63
C ILE A 48 -3.31 -1.40 8.63
N TRP A 49 -3.48 -1.10 7.36
CA TRP A 49 -2.97 -1.89 6.26
C TRP A 49 -1.48 -1.60 6.09
N HIS A 50 -0.66 -2.64 6.22
CA HIS A 50 0.75 -2.62 5.86
C HIS A 50 0.88 -3.25 4.48
N VAL A 51 1.22 -2.44 3.49
CA VAL A 51 1.37 -2.86 2.10
C VAL A 51 2.85 -2.85 1.74
N ASN A 52 3.33 -3.94 1.14
CA ASN A 52 4.72 -4.07 0.70
C ASN A 52 4.80 -4.62 -0.73
N GLY A 53 5.79 -4.13 -1.48
CA GLY A 53 6.31 -4.80 -2.67
C GLY A 53 7.03 -6.11 -2.34
N SER A 54 7.42 -6.82 -3.38
CA SER A 54 8.26 -8.01 -3.34
C SER A 54 9.51 -7.77 -4.17
N LEU A 55 10.67 -8.18 -3.65
CA LEU A 55 11.92 -8.22 -4.42
C LEU A 55 12.31 -9.69 -4.63
N PRO A 56 12.65 -10.10 -5.86
CA PRO A 56 13.36 -11.36 -6.10
C PRO A 56 14.62 -11.47 -5.21
N GLU A 57 14.86 -12.67 -4.66
CA GLU A 57 15.97 -12.94 -3.72
C GLU A 57 17.37 -12.59 -4.26
N VAL A 58 17.49 -12.43 -5.58
CA VAL A 58 18.74 -12.15 -6.30
C VAL A 58 19.03 -10.67 -6.52
N MET A 59 18.14 -9.76 -6.11
CA MET A 59 18.34 -8.32 -6.26
C MET A 59 18.75 -7.65 -4.94
N VAL A 60 19.62 -6.64 -5.05
CA VAL A 60 20.09 -5.82 -3.93
C VAL A 60 19.31 -4.51 -3.94
N GLY A 61 18.62 -4.21 -2.84
CA GLY A 61 17.79 -3.01 -2.62
C GLY A 61 16.58 -3.33 -1.75
N GLY A 62 15.74 -2.34 -1.47
CA GLY A 62 14.46 -2.57 -0.81
C GLY A 62 13.25 -2.42 -1.72
N VAL A 63 12.08 -2.51 -1.11
CA VAL A 63 10.78 -2.45 -1.78
C VAL A 63 9.98 -1.27 -1.27
N ALA A 64 8.98 -0.83 -2.04
CA ALA A 64 8.02 0.15 -1.60
C ALA A 64 7.16 -0.41 -0.48
N GLU A 65 6.95 0.42 0.54
CA GLU A 65 6.16 0.12 1.72
C GLU A 65 5.19 1.28 1.99
N ALA A 66 3.99 0.95 2.46
CA ALA A 66 2.98 1.92 2.84
C ALA A 66 2.18 1.44 4.05
N GLU A 67 1.83 2.38 4.92
CA GLU A 67 0.89 2.16 6.02
C GLU A 67 -0.36 2.99 5.77
N ILE A 68 -1.52 2.35 5.72
CA ILE A 68 -2.79 2.97 5.29
C ILE A 68 -3.87 2.66 6.32
N SER A 69 -4.57 3.69 6.79
CA SER A 69 -5.72 3.53 7.68
C SER A 69 -6.85 2.76 6.98
N LYS A 70 -7.32 1.65 7.59
CA LYS A 70 -8.48 0.89 7.12
C LYS A 70 -9.76 1.73 7.11
N GLU A 71 -9.90 2.62 8.10
CA GLU A 71 -11.15 3.34 8.33
C GLU A 71 -11.43 4.40 7.27
N ASP A 72 -10.40 5.14 6.87
CA ASP A 72 -10.55 6.37 6.09
C ASP A 72 -9.53 6.51 4.93
N GLY A 73 -8.63 5.55 4.76
CA GLY A 73 -7.67 5.54 3.66
C GLY A 73 -6.52 6.54 3.81
N ARG A 74 -6.37 7.20 4.98
CA ARG A 74 -5.22 8.09 5.22
C ARG A 74 -3.91 7.31 5.08
N ILE A 75 -2.98 7.89 4.34
CA ILE A 75 -1.60 7.40 4.25
C ILE A 75 -0.87 7.84 5.52
N LEU A 76 -0.50 6.87 6.35
CA LEU A 76 0.18 7.09 7.62
C LEU A 76 1.71 7.11 7.44
N ARG A 77 2.21 6.30 6.51
CA ARG A 77 3.63 6.19 6.18
C ARG A 77 3.84 5.75 4.75
N ILE A 78 4.91 6.24 4.15
CA ILE A 78 5.49 5.74 2.90
C ILE A 78 6.98 5.54 3.17
N SER A 79 7.53 4.39 2.80
CA SER A 79 8.97 4.18 2.73
C SER A 79 9.33 3.36 1.49
N HIS A 80 10.61 3.37 1.14
CA HIS A 80 11.20 2.43 0.20
C HIS A 80 12.44 1.88 0.90
N GLY A 81 12.47 0.57 1.14
CA GLY A 81 13.57 -0.07 1.86
C GLY A 81 14.92 0.23 1.18
N LYS A 82 16.00 0.29 1.99
CA LYS A 82 17.36 0.60 1.52
C LYS A 82 17.92 -0.43 0.54
#